data_AF-A0A453NHA0-F1
#
_entry.id   AF-A0A453NHA0-F1
#
_cell.length_a   1.000
_cell.length_b   1.000
_cell.length_c   1.000
_cell.angle_alpha   90.00
_cell.angle_beta   90.00
_cell.angle_gamma   90.00
#
_symmetry.space_group_name_H-M   'P 1'
#
loop_
_entity.id
_entity.type
_entity.pdbx_description
1 polymer ?
#
loop_
_entity_poly.entity_id
_entity_poly.type
_entity_poly.pdbx_seq_one_letter_code
_entity_poly.pdbx_strand_id
1 'polypeptide(L)' 'LEALRQIQSDHGAVRRDGEWAPALPVRELVPGDIVQ' A
#
# COMPACT_ATOMS: atom_id res chain seq x y z
N LEU A 1 -16.74 -6.34 -12.33
CA LEU A 1 -15.90 -5.31 -11.68
C LEU A 1 -15.64 -5.65 -10.21
N GLU A 2 -16.65 -6.10 -9.46
CA GLU A 2 -16.52 -6.45 -8.02
C GLU A 2 -15.46 -7.52 -7.72
N ALA A 3 -15.34 -8.55 -8.57
CA ALA A 3 -14.34 -9.61 -8.39
C ALA A 3 -12.89 -9.10 -8.38
N LEU A 4 -12.58 -8.00 -9.08
CA LEU A 4 -11.22 -7.44 -9.10
C LEU A 4 -10.88 -6.73 -7.78
N ARG A 5 -11.87 -6.19 -7.07
CA ARG A 5 -11.64 -5.54 -5.76
C ARG A 5 -11.25 -6.57 -4.70
N GLN A 6 -11.73 -7.80 -4.81
CA GLN A 6 -11.43 -8.87 -3.85
C GLN A 6 -9.98 -9.39 -3.95
N ILE A 7 -9.30 -9.13 -5.07
CA ILE A 7 -7.92 -9.56 -5.31
C ILE A 7 -6.91 -8.50 -4.80
N GLN A 8 -7.37 -7.29 -4.52
CA GLN A 8 -6.49 -6.22 -4.03
C GLN A 8 -6.05 -6.47 -2.59
N SER A 9 -4.80 -6.12 -2.29
CA SER A 9 -4.23 -6.22 -0.95
C SER A 9 -4.83 -5.18 0.00
N ASP A 10 -4.93 -5.53 1.29
CA ASP A 10 -5.41 -4.61 2.33
C ASP A 10 -4.29 -3.73 2.92
N HIS A 11 -3.04 -4.18 2.82
CA HIS A 11 -1.85 -3.52 3.35
C HIS A 11 -0.69 -3.61 2.35
N GLY A 12 0.26 -2.68 2.47
CA GLY A 12 1.52 -2.69 1.71
C GLY A 12 2.67 -2.12 2.54
N ALA A 13 3.91 -2.34 2.10
CA ALA A 13 5.06 -1.65 2.69
C ALA A 13 5.31 -0.34 1.93
N VAL A 14 5.64 0.74 2.65
CA VAL A 14 5.95 2.04 2.03
C VAL A 14 7.35 2.48 2.44
N ARG A 15 8.10 3.03 1.50
CA ARG A 15 9.39 3.64 1.80
C ARG A 15 9.24 5.12 2.15
N ARG A 16 9.58 5.49 3.38
CA ARG A 16 9.57 6.88 3.88
C ARG A 16 10.92 7.21 4.50
N ASP A 17 11.45 8.39 4.17
CA ASP A 17 12.76 8.86 4.65
C ASP A 17 13.91 7.84 4.44
N GLY A 18 13.78 7.00 3.41
CA GLY A 18 14.74 5.95 3.08
C GLY A 18 14.49 4.59 3.74
N GLU A 19 13.63 4.50 4.75
CA GLU A 19 13.28 3.28 5.49
C GLU A 19 11.93 2.69 5.06
N TRP A 20 11.77 1.38 5.18
CA TRP A 20 10.49 0.71 4.92
C TRP A 20 9.63 0.68 6.17
N ALA A 21 8.44 1.27 6.10
CA ALA A 21 7.38 1.08 7.06
C ALA A 21 6.50 -0.10 6.61
N PRO A 22 6.61 -1.28 7.24
CA PRO A 22 5.85 -2.46 6.83
C PRO A 22 4.38 -2.36 7.25
N ALA A 23 3.52 -2.99 6.46
CA ALA A 23 2.09 -3.20 6.77
C ALA A 23 1.27 -1.90 7.00
N LEU A 24 1.52 -0.87 6.20
CA LEU A 24 0.66 0.31 6.18
C LEU A 24 -0.68 -0.05 5.51
N PRO A 25 -1.84 0.33 6.09
CA PRO A 25 -3.14 0.12 5.45
C PRO A 25 -3.21 0.81 4.10
N VAL A 26 -3.76 0.14 3.07
CA VAL A 26 -3.80 0.68 1.70
C VAL A 26 -4.57 2.00 1.60
N ARG A 27 -5.54 2.24 2.50
CA ARG A 27 -6.28 3.52 2.58
C ARG A 27 -5.42 4.71 3.02
N GLU A 28 -4.25 4.46 3.58
CA GLU A 28 -3.31 5.49 4.08
C GLU A 28 -2.18 5.75 3.08
N LEU A 29 -2.17 5.02 1.95
CA LEU A 29 -1.27 5.30 0.82
C LEU A 29 -1.68 6.59 0.13
N VAL A 30 -0.67 7.36 -0.25
CA VAL A 30 -0.85 8.59 -1.01
C VAL A 30 -0.15 8.48 -2.38
N PRO A 31 -0.70 9.09 -3.44
CA PRO A 31 0.01 9.16 -4.72
C PRO A 31 1.41 9.75 -4.53
N GLY A 32 2.43 9.02 -4.99
CA GLY A 32 3.84 9.36 -4.78
C GLY A 32 4.57 8.45 -3.79
N ASP A 33 3.84 7.64 -3.01
CA ASP A 33 4.44 6.61 -2.18
C ASP A 33 5.17 5.55 -3.04
N ILE A 34 6.38 5.18 -2.63
CA ILE A 34 7.09 4.01 -3.16
C ILE A 34 6.63 2.80 -2.34
N VAL A 35 5.92 1.88 -2.99
CA VAL A 35 5.27 0.74 -2.34
C VAL A 35 5.88 -0.60 -2.76
N GLN A 36 5.85 -1.58 -1.86
CA GLN A 36 6.19 -2.99 -2.11
C GLN A 36 5.10 -3.90 -1.57
#